data_AF-A0A7Y3CF19-F1
#
_entry.id   AF-A0A7Y3CF19-F1
#
_cell.length_a   1.000
_cell.length_b   1.000
_cell.length_c   1.000
_cell.angle_alpha   90.00
_cell.angle_beta   90.00
_cell.angle_gamma   90.00
#
_symmetry.space_group_name_H-M   'P 1'
#
loop_
_entity.id
_entity.type
_entity.pdbx_description
1 polymer ?
#
loop_
_entity_poly.entity_id
_entity_poly.type
_entity_poly.pdbx_seq_one_letter_code
_entity_poly.pdbx_strand_id
1 'polypeptide(L)' 'YCAGPHCNGTEKAAIRLAKLGRLVKKMIGGVTGWIDEGFSLIK' A
#
# COMPACT_ATOMS: atom_id res chain seq x y z
N TYR A 1 1.95 -0.68 0.38
CA TYR A 1 0.97 -0.49 -0.72
C TYR A 1 0.66 -1.86 -1.34
N CYS A 2 -0.26 -1.93 -2.29
CA CYS A 2 -0.55 -3.10 -3.12
C CYS A 2 -0.77 -2.64 -4.58
N ALA A 3 -1.40 -3.45 -5.44
CA ALA A 3 -1.73 -3.12 -6.82
C ALA A 3 -2.58 -1.84 -6.93
N GLY A 4 -3.76 -1.79 -6.31
CA GLY A 4 -4.67 -0.67 -6.46
C GLY A 4 -5.81 -0.66 -5.44
N PRO A 5 -6.85 0.17 -5.64
CA PRO A 5 -7.99 0.31 -4.72
C PRO A 5 -8.73 -1.00 -4.42
N HIS A 6 -8.76 -1.94 -5.37
CA HIS A 6 -9.43 -3.24 -5.22
C HIS A 6 -8.55 -4.33 -4.60
N CYS A 7 -7.34 -4.00 -4.13
CA CYS A 7 -6.48 -4.95 -3.44
C CYS A 7 -6.58 -4.87 -1.90
N ASN A 8 -6.94 -5.98 -1.27
CA ASN A 8 -6.95 -6.13 0.20
C ASN A 8 -5.59 -6.53 0.82
N GLY A 9 -4.54 -6.67 0.01
CA GLY A 9 -3.20 -7.07 0.45
C GLY A 9 -2.57 -6.07 1.43
N THR A 10 -2.72 -4.76 1.18
CA THR A 10 -2.19 -3.71 2.06
C THR A 10 -2.82 -3.80 3.47
N GLU A 11 -4.12 -4.05 3.55
CA GLU A 11 -4.84 -4.14 4.83
C GLU A 11 -4.38 -5.37 5.63
N LYS A 12 -4.29 -6.54 4.97
CA LYS A 12 -3.78 -7.77 5.60
C LYS A 12 -2.35 -7.59 6.11
N ALA A 13 -1.49 -6.94 5.34
CA ALA A 13 -0.11 -6.65 5.74
C ALA A 13 -0.05 -5.68 6.92
N ALA A 14 -0.85 -4.62 6.91
CA ALA A 14 -0.92 -3.64 8.00
C ALA A 14 -1.33 -4.29 9.32
N ILE A 15 -2.35 -5.16 9.32
CA ILE A 15 -2.78 -5.91 10.52
C ILE A 15 -1.63 -6.78 11.06
N ARG A 16 -0.93 -7.52 10.19
CA ARG A 16 0.18 -8.39 10.60
C ARG A 16 1.32 -7.59 11.23
N LEU A 17 1.68 -6.45 10.64
CA LEU A 17 2.73 -5.57 11.15
C LEU A 17 2.33 -4.88 12.47
N ALA A 18 1.08 -4.42 12.58
CA ALA A 18 0.56 -3.83 13.81
C ALA A 18 0.57 -4.85 14.98
N LYS A 19 0.24 -6.12 14.72
CA LYS A 19 0.35 -7.21 15.71
C LYS A 19 1.78 -7.45 16.20
N LEU A 20 2.78 -7.09 15.42
CA LEU A 20 4.20 -7.13 15.81
C LEU A 20 4.66 -5.84 16.53
N GLY A 21 3.73 -4.95 16.91
CA GLY A 21 4.03 -3.68 17.57
C GLY A 21 4.70 -2.64 16.66
N ARG A 22 4.64 -2.81 15.34
CA ARG A 22 5.22 -1.86 14.39
C ARG A 22 4.20 -0.78 14.03
N LEU A 23 4.62 0.48 14.09
CA LEU A 23 3.84 1.58 13.54
C LEU A 23 3.77 1.44 12.02
N VAL A 24 2.56 1.51 11.48
CA VAL A 24 2.32 1.34 10.04
C VAL A 24 1.34 2.37 9.52
N LYS A 25 1.55 2.75 8.26
CA LYS A 25 0.58 3.51 7.47
C LYS A 25 0.38 2.81 6.14
N LYS A 26 -0.86 2.84 5.65
CA LYS A 26 -1.17 2.37 4.29
C LYS A 26 -1.07 3.51 3.30
N MET A 27 -0.60 3.19 2.10
CA MET A 27 -0.70 4.07 0.94
C MET A 27 -1.97 3.67 0.19
N ILE A 28 -2.96 4.55 0.26
CA ILE A 28 -4.26 4.40 -0.45
C ILE A 28 -4.01 4.57 -1.94
N GLY A 29 -4.83 3.96 -2.79
CA GLY A 29 -4.65 3.99 -4.25
C GLY A 29 -3.66 2.96 -4.78
N GLY A 30 -2.71 2.47 -3.98
CA GLY A 30 -1.74 1.47 -4.41
C GLY A 30 -0.78 1.98 -5.49
N VAL A 31 -0.12 1.09 -6.21
CA VAL A 31 0.77 1.47 -7.32
C VAL A 31 0.01 2.06 -8.50
N THR A 32 -1.25 1.67 -8.73
CA THR A 32 -2.08 2.30 -9.77
C THR A 32 -2.31 3.78 -9.45
N GLY A 33 -2.73 4.12 -8.23
CA GLY A 33 -2.91 5.52 -7.83
C GLY A 33 -1.62 6.35 -7.93
N TRP A 34 -0.48 5.75 -7.57
CA TRP A 34 0.84 6.39 -7.74
C TRP A 34 1.14 6.76 -9.20
N ILE A 35 0.86 5.84 -10.12
CA ILE A 35 1.06 6.06 -11.56
C ILE A 35 0.03 7.06 -12.10
N ASP A 36 -1.23 6.97 -11.67
CA ASP A 36 -2.32 7.87 -12.10
C ASP A 36 -2.05 9.33 -11.68
N GLU A 37 -1.37 9.54 -10.55
CA GLU A 37 -0.90 10.84 -10.08
C GLU A 37 0.36 11.35 -10.83
N GLY A 38 0.90 10.57 -11.77
CA GLY A 38 2.03 10.96 -12.61
C GLY A 38 3.42 10.71 -12.00
N PHE A 39 3.50 9.96 -10.90
CA PHE A 39 4.79 9.64 -10.28
C PHE A 39 5.50 8.48 -10.99
N SER A 40 6.83 8.56 -11.08
CA SER A 40 7.65 7.52 -11.71
C SER A 40 7.92 6.34 -10.76
N LEU A 41 8.12 5.16 -11.35
CA LEU A 41 8.64 3.98 -10.66
C LEU A 41 10.13 3.83 -10.96
N ILE A 42 10.90 3.46 -9.93
CA ILE A 42 12.29 3.05 -10.06
C ILE A 42 12.29 1.53 -10.22
N LYS A 43 13.13 1.04 -11.13
CA LYS A 43 13.28 -0.39 -11.40
C LYS A 43 14.41 -0.99 -10.60
#